data_AF-A0A4P0XNY7-F1
#
_entry.id   AF-A0A4P0XNY7-F1
#
_cell.length_a   1.000
_cell.length_b   1.000
_cell.length_c   1.000
_cell.angle_alpha   90.00
_cell.angle_beta   90.00
_cell.angle_gamma   90.00
#
_symmetry.space_group_name_H-M   'P 1'
#
loop_
_entity.id
_entity.type
_entity.pdbx_description
1 polymer ?
#
loop_
_entity_poly.entity_id
_entity_poly.type
_entity_poly.pdbx_seq_one_letter_code
_entity_poly.pdbx_strand_id
1 'polypeptide(L)'
;MAIEPPELETRVAILMKKADENDIRLPGEVAFFIAKRLRSNVRELEGALNRVIANANFTGRAITIDFVREALRDLLALQEKLVTIDNIQKTVRSTTRLR
;
A
#
# COMPACT_ATOMS: atom_id res chain seq x y z
N MET A 1 -5.48 10.49 17.92
CA MET A 1 -6.58 10.16 16.98
C MET A 1 -6.08 9.01 16.13
N ALA A 2 -6.56 7.79 16.37
CA ALA A 2 -6.26 6.69 15.47
C ALA A 2 -7.05 6.97 14.18
N ILE A 3 -6.34 7.32 13.11
CA ILE A 3 -6.94 7.41 11.78
C ILE A 3 -7.25 5.96 11.41
N GLU A 4 -8.52 5.57 11.50
CA GLU A 4 -8.94 4.25 11.02
C GLU A 4 -8.55 4.12 9.55
N PRO A 5 -7.98 2.97 9.15
CA PRO A 5 -7.61 2.78 7.76
C PRO A 5 -8.87 2.94 6.89
N PRO A 6 -8.84 3.82 5.86
CA PRO A 6 -9.98 4.05 5.00
C PRO A 6 -10.46 2.74 4.38
N GLU A 7 -11.75 2.60 4.12
CA GLU A 7 -12.32 1.38 3.54
C GLU A 7 -11.71 1.07 2.16
N LEU A 8 -11.83 -0.19 1.71
CA LEU A 8 -11.22 -0.66 0.45
C LEU A 8 -11.62 0.23 -0.74
N GLU A 9 -12.90 0.59 -0.83
CA GLU A 9 -13.44 1.45 -1.88
C GLU A 9 -12.78 2.84 -1.86
N THR A 10 -12.65 3.43 -0.68
CA THR A 10 -11.97 4.72 -0.50
C THR A 10 -10.50 4.64 -0.90
N ARG A 11 -9.80 3.56 -0.54
CA ARG A 11 -8.39 3.35 -0.96
C ARG A 11 -8.25 3.24 -2.47
N VAL A 12 -9.17 2.53 -3.14
CA VAL A 12 -9.19 2.44 -4.60
C VAL A 12 -9.44 3.81 -5.22
N ALA A 13 -10.43 4.57 -4.72
CA ALA A 13 -10.74 5.90 -5.22
C ALA A 13 -9.55 6.87 -5.07
N ILE A 14 -8.83 6.81 -3.95
CA ILE A 14 -7.61 7.61 -3.74
C ILE A 14 -6.54 7.23 -4.76
N LEU A 15 -6.27 5.93 -4.96
CA LEU A 15 -5.29 5.46 -5.93
C LEU A 15 -5.65 5.89 -7.37
N MET A 16 -6.91 5.76 -7.76
CA MET A 16 -7.37 6.17 -9.08
C MET A 16 -7.24 7.69 -9.27
N LYS A 17 -7.68 8.48 -8.29
CA LYS A 17 -7.53 9.94 -8.34
C LYS A 17 -6.06 10.36 -8.44
N LYS A 18 -5.17 9.72 -7.69
CA LYS A 18 -3.73 10.01 -7.73
C LYS A 18 -3.09 9.57 -9.05
N ALA A 19 -3.52 8.46 -9.63
CA ALA A 19 -3.05 8.04 -10.94
C ALA A 19 -3.46 9.03 -12.03
N ASP A 20 -4.70 9.52 -11.98
CA ASP A 20 -5.23 10.56 -12.87
C ASP A 20 -4.46 11.89 -12.73
N GLU A 21 -4.20 12.34 -11.50
CA GLU A 21 -3.35 13.52 -11.21
C GLU A 21 -1.91 13.40 -11.76
N ASN A 22 -1.43 12.18 -11.99
CA ASN A 22 -0.09 11.91 -12.56
C ASN A 22 -0.14 11.57 -14.07
N ASP A 23 -1.30 11.71 -14.73
CA ASP A 23 -1.51 11.34 -16.14
C ASP A 23 -1.17 9.86 -16.44
N ILE A 24 -1.40 8.98 -15.47
CA ILE A 24 -1.08 7.56 -15.55
C ILE A 24 -2.37 6.75 -15.70
N ARG A 25 -2.42 5.92 -16.75
CA ARG A 25 -3.51 4.96 -16.93
C ARG A 25 -3.34 3.78 -15.99
N LEU A 26 -4.01 3.83 -14.84
CA LEU A 26 -4.07 2.74 -13.87
C LEU A 26 -5.34 1.90 -14.06
N PRO A 27 -5.25 0.61 -14.44
CA PRO A 27 -6.43 -0.25 -14.51
C PRO A 27 -7.09 -0.42 -13.14
N GLY A 28 -8.42 -0.44 -13.09
CA GLY A 28 -9.18 -0.58 -11.84
C GLY A 28 -8.86 -1.88 -11.08
N GLU A 29 -8.61 -2.97 -11.80
CA GLU A 29 -8.17 -4.24 -11.21
C GLU A 29 -6.81 -4.12 -10.50
N VAL A 30 -5.90 -3.30 -11.03
CA VAL A 30 -4.58 -3.04 -10.43
C VAL A 30 -4.74 -2.15 -9.21
N ALA A 31 -5.55 -1.09 -9.30
CA ALA A 31 -5.87 -0.24 -8.15
C ALA A 31 -6.49 -1.05 -7.00
N PHE A 32 -7.43 -1.95 -7.33
CA PHE A 32 -8.03 -2.88 -6.38
C PHE A 32 -7.00 -3.84 -5.78
N PHE A 33 -6.09 -4.39 -6.59
CA PHE A 33 -5.03 -5.27 -6.12
C PHE A 33 -4.11 -4.58 -5.10
N ILE A 34 -3.66 -3.36 -5.42
CA ILE A 34 -2.83 -2.53 -4.53
C ILE A 34 -3.60 -2.23 -3.24
N ALA A 35 -4.83 -1.72 -3.34
CA ALA A 35 -5.67 -1.37 -2.18
C ALA A 35 -6.03 -2.56 -1.29
N LYS A 36 -6.13 -3.77 -1.84
CA LYS A 36 -6.40 -5.00 -1.09
C LYS A 36 -5.19 -5.48 -0.30
N ARG A 37 -3.98 -5.30 -0.87
CA ARG A 37 -2.71 -5.69 -0.24
C ARG A 37 -2.22 -4.67 0.78
N LEU A 38 -2.34 -3.39 0.46
CA LEU A 38 -1.97 -2.28 1.34
C LEU A 38 -3.17 -1.84 2.17
N ARG A 39 -3.27 -2.38 3.40
CA ARG A 39 -4.28 -1.96 4.39
C ARG A 39 -3.81 -0.79 5.27
N SER A 40 -2.67 -0.20 4.94
CA SER A 40 -2.03 0.87 5.70
C SER A 40 -2.65 2.25 5.44
N ASN A 41 -2.01 3.27 6.03
CA ASN A 41 -2.35 4.68 5.87
C ASN A 41 -2.19 5.17 4.40
N VAL A 42 -2.81 6.33 4.11
CA VAL A 42 -2.80 6.98 2.78
C VAL A 42 -1.39 7.22 2.25
N ARG A 43 -0.43 7.57 3.11
CA ARG A 43 0.96 7.83 2.72
C ARG A 43 1.64 6.58 2.14
N GLU A 44 1.38 5.40 2.67
CA GLU A 44 1.92 4.14 2.13
C GLU A 44 1.29 3.77 0.78
N LEU A 45 -0.02 4.03 0.60
CA LEU A 45 -0.69 3.86 -0.70
C LEU A 45 -0.08 4.77 -1.77
N GLU A 46 0.12 6.05 -1.43
CA GLU A 46 0.77 7.02 -2.32
C GLU A 46 2.22 6.61 -2.65
N GLY A 47 2.97 6.17 -1.65
CA GLY A 47 4.34 5.68 -1.85
C GLY A 47 4.41 4.46 -2.78
N ALA A 48 3.50 3.51 -2.62
CA ALA A 48 3.39 2.35 -3.50
C ALA A 48 3.03 2.76 -4.93
N LEU A 49 2.06 3.66 -5.10
CA LEU A 49 1.66 4.16 -6.42
C LEU A 49 2.80 4.90 -7.11
N ASN A 50 3.48 5.82 -6.43
CA ASN A 50 4.64 6.53 -6.99
C ASN A 50 5.74 5.58 -7.44
N ARG A 51 5.97 4.48 -6.70
CA ARG A 51 6.96 3.48 -7.07
C ARG A 51 6.57 2.70 -8.33
N VAL A 52 5.28 2.37 -8.47
CA VAL A 52 4.74 1.76 -9.70
C VAL A 52 4.88 2.72 -10.88
N ILE A 53 4.52 3.99 -10.71
CA ILE A 53 4.63 5.04 -11.74
C ILE A 53 6.09 5.21 -12.18
N ALA A 54 7.02 5.35 -11.23
CA ALA A 54 8.44 5.50 -11.52
C ALA A 54 9.00 4.29 -12.30
N ASN A 55 8.63 3.07 -11.91
CA ASN A 55 9.03 1.88 -12.65
C ASN A 55 8.38 1.84 -14.05
N ALA A 56 7.12 2.24 -14.18
CA ALA A 56 6.42 2.22 -15.46
C ALA A 56 7.05 3.22 -16.43
N ASN A 57 7.38 4.42 -15.95
CA ASN A 57 8.09 5.44 -16.71
C ASN A 57 9.51 5.00 -17.09
N PHE A 58 10.22 4.31 -16.18
CA PHE A 58 11.57 3.82 -16.45
C PHE A 58 11.61 2.67 -17.46
N THR A 59 10.64 1.75 -17.39
CA THR A 59 10.57 0.56 -18.25
C THR A 59 9.75 0.77 -19.52
N GLY A 60 8.93 1.82 -19.58
CA GLY A 60 7.95 2.05 -20.64
C GLY A 60 6.86 0.97 -20.73
N ARG A 61 6.74 0.09 -19.72
CA ARG A 61 5.77 -1.02 -19.72
C ARG A 61 4.42 -0.54 -19.22
N ALA A 62 3.35 -1.12 -19.77
CA ALA A 62 2.01 -0.92 -19.27
C ALA A 62 1.88 -1.42 -17.83
N ILE A 63 1.13 -0.69 -17.01
CA ILE A 63 0.86 -1.07 -15.62
C ILE A 63 -0.16 -2.20 -15.60
N THR A 64 0.33 -3.42 -15.39
CA THR A 64 -0.48 -4.65 -15.22
C THR A 64 -0.33 -5.20 -13.80
N ILE A 65 -1.17 -6.18 -13.43
CA ILE A 65 -1.07 -6.84 -12.11
C ILE A 65 0.30 -7.48 -11.91
N ASP A 66 0.84 -8.15 -12.93
CA ASP A 66 2.18 -8.76 -12.89
C ASP A 66 3.28 -7.71 -12.73
N PHE A 67 3.18 -6.61 -13.47
CA PHE A 67 4.12 -5.50 -13.35
C PHE A 67 4.13 -4.92 -11.94
N VAL A 68 2.96 -4.70 -11.35
CA VAL A 68 2.84 -4.18 -9.97
C VAL A 68 3.37 -5.18 -8.95
N ARG A 69 3.13 -6.48 -9.15
CA ARG A 69 3.71 -7.54 -8.30
C ARG A 69 5.23 -7.50 -8.31
N GLU A 70 5.85 -7.30 -9.47
CA GLU A 70 7.30 -7.14 -9.59
C GLU A 70 7.78 -5.84 -8.92
N ALA A 71 7.17 -4.70 -9.27
CA ALA A 71 7.58 -3.38 -8.79
C ALA A 71 7.40 -3.19 -7.27
N LEU A 72 6.40 -3.86 -6.67
CA LEU A 72 6.11 -3.80 -5.24
C LEU A 72 6.59 -5.03 -4.47
N ARG A 73 7.30 -5.97 -5.09
CA ARG A 73 7.71 -7.24 -4.47
C ARG A 73 8.37 -7.04 -3.11
N ASP A 74 9.38 -6.18 -3.05
CA ASP A 74 10.15 -5.93 -1.83
C ASP A 74 9.31 -5.20 -0.78
N LEU A 75 8.44 -4.29 -1.22
CA LEU A 75 7.56 -3.52 -0.34
C LEU A 75 6.51 -4.43 0.32
N LEU A 76 5.90 -5.33 -0.46
CA LEU A 76 4.96 -6.33 0.03
C LEU A 76 5.63 -7.30 1.00
N ALA A 77 6.84 -7.78 0.68
CA ALA A 77 7.60 -8.67 1.55
C ALA A 77 7.98 -7.99 2.88
N LEU A 78 8.30 -6.69 2.85
CA LEU A 78 8.58 -5.91 4.05
C LEU A 78 7.32 -5.73 4.90
N GLN A 79 6.17 -5.44 4.29
CA GLN A 79 4.90 -5.33 5.01
C GLN A 79 4.49 -6.64 5.68
N GLU A 80 4.60 -7.78 4.99
CA GLU A 80 4.31 -9.09 5.60
C GLU A 80 5.20 -9.36 6.82
N LYS A 81 6.49 -9.00 6.76
CA LYS A 81 7.40 -9.10 7.91
C LYS A 81 7.04 -8.15 9.05
N LEU A 82 6.74 -6.89 8.76
CA LEU A 82 6.37 -5.89 9.78
C LEU A 82 5.08 -6.27 10.50
N VAL A 83 4.06 -6.72 9.78
CA VAL A 83 2.81 -7.23 10.39
C VAL A 83 3.09 -8.44 11.28
N THR A 84 3.98 -9.34 10.85
CA THR A 84 4.37 -10.51 11.65
C THR A 84 5.10 -10.10 12.93
N ILE A 85 5.95 -9.07 12.90
CA ILE A 85 6.68 -8.56 14.08
C ILE A 85 5.76 -7.76 15.02
N ASP A 86 4.86 -6.93 14.48
CA ASP A 86 3.87 -6.17 15.27
C ASP A 86 2.92 -7.11 16.02
N ASN A 87 2.54 -8.23 15.39
CA ASN A 87 1.77 -9.30 16.04
C ASN A 87 2.49 -9.92 17.25
N ILE A 88 3.82 -9.81 17.35
CA ILE A 88 4.60 -10.35 18.48
C ILE A 88 4.77 -9.30 19.61
N GLN A 89 4.70 -7.99 19.31
CA GLN A 89 4.92 -6.94 20.34
C GLN A 89 3.68 -6.50 21.11
N LYS A 90 2.47 -6.93 20.73
CA LYS A 90 1.26 -6.66 21.54
C LYS A 90 1.12 -7.52 22.81
N THR A 91 1.99 -8.51 23.02
CA THR A 91 1.94 -9.36 24.23
C THR A 91 2.65 -8.75 25.45
N VAL A 92 3.39 -7.64 25.31
CA VAL A 92 4.20 -7.09 26.43
C VAL A 92 3.75 -5.71 26.94
N ARG A 93 2.56 -5.22 26.55
CA ARG A 93 2.04 -3.95 27.07
C ARG A 93 0.80 -4.14 27.92
N SER A 94 0.92 -4.88 29.00
CA SER A 94 -0.06 -4.88 30.10
C SER A 94 0.70 -5.06 31.40
N THR A 95 0.55 -4.09 32.32
CA THR A 95 1.27 -3.99 33.60
C THR A 95 2.75 -3.66 33.42
N THR A 96 3.17 -2.40 33.55
CA THR A 96 3.46 -1.83 34.87
C THR A 96 3.04 -0.37 34.95
N ARG A 97 1.89 -0.14 35.58
CA ARG A 97 1.55 1.14 36.19
C ARG A 97 0.95 0.84 37.56
N LEU A 98 1.80 0.81 38.59
CA LEU A 98 1.53 0.79 40.04
C LEU A 98 2.90 0.43 40.67
N ARG A 99 3.55 1.18 41.55
CA ARG A 99 3.29 2.42 42.28
C ARG A 99 4.61 3.18 42.39
#